data_AF-A0A534NSP1-F1
#
_entry.id   AF-A0A534NSP1-F1
#
_cell.length_a   1.000
_cell.length_b   1.000
_cell.length_c   1.000
_cell.angle_alpha   90.00
_cell.angle_beta   90.00
_cell.angle_gamma   90.00
#
_symmetry.space_group_name_H-M   'P 1'
#
loop_
_entity.id
_entity.type
_entity.pdbx_description
1 polymer ?
#
loop_
_entity_poly.entity_id
_entity_poly.type
_entity_poly.pdbx_seq_one_letter_code
_entity_poly.pdbx_strand_id
1 'polypeptide(L)' 'MDDEDEKPTGRALGRRRKFSEFECPTCSAHNPFEFGNEDEVVCNWCGVQFKAVIDDEGSLKMKEL' A
#
# COMPACT_ATOMS: atom_id res chain seq x y z
N MET A 1 -17.23 31.63 1.93
CA MET A 1 -17.59 30.24 1.60
C MET A 1 -16.28 29.51 1.65
N ASP A 2 -16.00 28.84 2.77
CA ASP A 2 -14.84 27.96 2.89
C ASP A 2 -15.15 26.73 2.06
N ASP A 3 -14.49 26.64 0.91
CA ASP A 3 -14.46 25.46 0.06
C ASP A 3 -13.55 24.45 0.77
N GLU A 4 -14.10 23.78 1.78
CA GLU A 4 -13.45 22.66 2.46
C GLU A 4 -13.48 21.47 1.48
N ASP A 5 -12.56 21.51 0.51
CA ASP A 5 -12.31 20.46 -0.48
C ASP A 5 -11.99 19.17 0.29
N GLU A 6 -13.02 18.36 0.48
CA GLU A 6 -13.04 17.14 1.26
C GLU A 6 -12.07 16.15 0.59
N LYS A 7 -10.80 16.19 1.00
CA LYS A 7 -9.75 15.34 0.41
C LYS A 7 -10.25 13.89 0.45
N PRO A 8 -10.35 13.19 -0.69
CA PRO A 8 -10.85 11.84 -0.72
C PRO A 8 -10.02 10.98 0.23
N THR A 9 -10.66 10.38 1.23
CA THR A 9 -9.99 9.53 2.22
C THR A 9 -10.14 8.04 1.84
N GLY A 10 -9.12 7.24 2.16
CA GLY A 10 -9.19 5.77 2.03
C GLY A 10 -9.36 5.25 0.59
N ARG A 11 -10.37 4.38 0.38
CA ARG A 11 -10.66 3.73 -0.92
C ARG A 11 -10.96 4.72 -2.04
N ALA A 12 -11.48 5.92 -1.72
CA ALA A 12 -11.80 6.94 -2.72
C ALA A 12 -10.57 7.46 -3.48
N LEU A 13 -9.35 7.23 -2.97
CA LEU A 13 -8.11 7.59 -3.64
C LEU A 13 -7.73 6.62 -4.78
N GLY A 14 -8.35 5.43 -4.87
CA GLY A 14 -8.02 4.42 -5.86
C GLY A 14 -6.52 4.10 -5.88
N ARG A 15 -5.91 4.08 -7.06
CA ARG A 15 -4.46 3.85 -7.25
C ARG A 15 -3.56 4.90 -6.59
N ARG A 16 -4.09 6.07 -6.21
CA ARG A 16 -3.33 7.12 -5.52
C ARG A 16 -3.26 6.90 -4.01
N ARG A 17 -3.93 5.87 -3.50
CA ARG A 17 -3.88 5.51 -2.09
C ARG A 17 -2.45 5.17 -1.68
N LYS A 18 -2.06 5.60 -0.48
CA LYS A 18 -0.83 5.17 0.18
C LYS A 18 -1.16 4.28 1.36
N PHE A 19 -0.26 3.36 1.67
CA PHE A 19 -0.30 2.49 2.83
C PHE A 19 0.92 2.79 3.70
N SER A 20 0.74 2.72 5.02
CA SER A 20 1.81 2.92 6.02
C SER A 20 2.39 1.61 6.54
N GLU A 21 1.77 0.48 6.20
CA GLU A 21 2.18 -0.84 6.64
C GLU A 21 1.68 -1.94 5.70
N PHE A 22 2.32 -3.10 5.75
CA PHE A 22 1.84 -4.33 5.14
C PHE A 22 2.19 -5.55 5.98
N GLU A 23 1.34 -6.58 5.89
CA GLU A 23 1.66 -7.91 6.40
C GLU A 23 2.33 -8.73 5.29
N CYS A 24 3.47 -9.34 5.59
CA CYS A 24 4.21 -10.14 4.61
C CYS A 24 3.43 -11.41 4.24
N PRO A 25 3.07 -11.65 2.96
CA PRO A 25 2.35 -12.86 2.55
C PRO A 25 3.13 -14.16 2.80
N THR A 26 4.46 -14.08 2.93
CA THR A 26 5.34 -15.25 3.03
C THR A 26 5.61 -15.67 4.48
N CYS A 27 5.77 -14.72 5.41
CA CYS A 27 6.10 -15.00 6.81
C CYS A 27 5.12 -14.42 7.84
N SER A 28 4.05 -13.75 7.38
CA SER A 28 3.03 -13.07 8.20
C SER A 28 3.57 -11.98 9.13
N ALA A 29 4.81 -11.54 8.94
CA ALA A 29 5.39 -10.48 9.75
C ALA A 29 4.79 -9.12 9.38
N HIS A 30 4.63 -8.26 10.40
CA HIS A 30 4.13 -6.91 10.23
C HIS A 30 5.27 -5.94 9.85
N ASN A 31 5.08 -5.18 8.77
CA ASN A 31 6.09 -4.27 8.24
C ASN A 31 5.53 -2.83 8.21
N PRO A 32 5.89 -1.96 9.17
CA PRO A 32 5.53 -0.53 9.14
C PRO A 32 6.44 0.20 8.15
N PHE A 33 5.95 0.45 6.94
CA PHE A 33 6.66 1.08 5.84
C PHE A 33 5.67 1.84 4.95
N GLU A 34 5.96 3.10 4.59
CA GLU A 34 5.09 3.86 3.68
C GLU A 34 5.37 3.51 2.22
N PHE A 35 4.33 3.17 1.46
CA PHE A 35 4.43 2.86 0.03
C PHE A 35 3.11 3.16 -0.71
N GLY A 36 3.19 3.24 -2.03
CA GLY A 36 2.09 3.46 -2.95
C GLY A 36 2.01 2.41 -4.06
N ASN A 37 1.24 2.72 -5.10
CA ASN A 37 1.05 1.83 -6.23
C ASN A 37 2.34 1.69 -7.05
N GLU A 38 2.66 0.46 -7.43
CA GLU A 38 3.86 0.04 -8.17
C GLU A 38 5.20 0.14 -7.44
N ASP A 39 5.20 0.58 -6.18
CA ASP A 39 6.41 0.58 -5.37
C ASP A 39 6.89 -0.86 -5.09
N GLU A 40 8.21 -1.01 -5.06
CA GLU A 40 8.87 -2.23 -4.62
C GLU A 40 9.18 -2.11 -3.13
N VAL A 41 8.70 -3.08 -2.34
CA VAL A 41 8.91 -3.12 -0.90
C VAL A 41 9.54 -4.44 -0.50
N VAL A 42 10.36 -4.41 0.55
CA VAL A 42 11.05 -5.58 1.08
C VAL A 42 10.51 -5.89 2.46
N CYS A 43 10.24 -7.17 2.75
CA CYS A 43 9.97 -7.57 4.11
C CYS A 43 11.25 -7.49 4.94
N ASN A 44 11.24 -6.65 5.98
CA ASN A 44 12.40 -6.44 6.85
C ASN A 44 12.71 -7.63 7.77
N TRP A 45 11.90 -8.70 7.72
CA TRP A 45 12.05 -9.90 8.52
C TRP A 45 12.59 -11.10 7.73
N CYS A 46 11.98 -11.43 6.59
CA CYS A 46 12.41 -12.56 5.75
C CYS A 46 13.22 -12.16 4.52
N GLY A 47 13.27 -10.86 4.18
CA GLY A 47 14.03 -10.35 3.04
C GLY A 47 13.35 -10.52 1.67
N VAL A 48 12.16 -11.11 1.60
CA VAL A 48 11.42 -11.28 0.33
C VAL A 48 10.96 -9.91 -0.18
N GLN A 49 11.07 -9.72 -1.49
CA GLN A 49 10.69 -8.49 -2.18
C GLN A 49 9.32 -8.64 -2.84
N PHE A 50 8.53 -7.57 -2.80
CA PHE A 50 7.20 -7.54 -3.39
C PHE A 50 6.99 -6.25 -4.16
N LYS A 51 6.29 -6.33 -5.29
CA LYS A 51 5.67 -5.17 -5.95
C LYS A 51 4.27 -4.94 -5.37
N ALA A 52 4.05 -3.76 -4.81
CA ALA A 52 2.74 -3.31 -4.36
C ALA A 52 1.87 -2.91 -5.57
N VAL A 53 0.70 -3.51 -5.71
CA VAL A 53 -0.25 -3.19 -6.78
C VAL A 53 -1.56 -2.76 -6.14
N ILE A 54 -1.95 -1.51 -6.36
CA ILE A 54 -3.19 -0.94 -5.87
C ILE A 54 -4.16 -0.87 -7.03
N ASP A 55 -5.34 -1.47 -6.87
CA ASP A 55 -6.39 -1.42 -7.90
C ASP A 55 -7.17 -0.10 -7.88
N ASP A 56 -8.07 0.05 -8.85
CA ASP A 56 -8.89 1.25 -9.01
C ASP A 56 -9.86 1.48 -7.83
N GLU A 57 -10.14 0.45 -7.02
CA GLU A 57 -10.90 0.55 -5.77
C GLU A 57 -10.02 0.89 -4.55
N GLY A 58 -8.70 1.03 -4.73
CA GLY A 58 -7.77 1.33 -3.64
C GLY A 58 -7.45 0.12 -2.76
N SER A 59 -7.57 -1.09 -3.28
CA SER A 59 -7.24 -2.34 -2.59
C SER A 59 -5.81 -2.78 -2.93
N LEU A 60 -5.04 -3.17 -1.91
CA LEU A 60 -3.65 -3.59 -2.06
C LEU A 60 -3.54 -5.07 -2.45
N LYS A 61 -2.67 -5.38 -3.41
CA LYS A 61 -2.19 -6.72 -3.74
C LYS A 61 -0.67 -6.73 -3.76
N MET A 62 -0.07 -7.70 -3.09
CA MET A 62 1.38 -7.90 -3.07
C MET A 62 1.76 -8.97 -4.07
N LYS A 63 2.70 -8.68 -4.97
CA LYS A 63 3.25 -9.65 -5.92
C LYS A 63 4.71 -9.89 -5.59
N GLU A 64 5.09 -11.13 -5.28
CA GLU A 64 6.49 -11.51 -5.06
C GLU A 64 7.32 -11.28 -6.34
N LEU A 65 8.57 -10.85 -6.18
CA LEU A 65 9.54 -10.56 -7.25
C LEU A 65 10.62 -11.65 -7.34
#